data_AF-A0A0G0QDH4-F1
#
_entry.id   AF-A0A0G0QDH4-F1
#
_cell.length_a   1.000
_cell.length_b   1.000
_cell.length_c   1.000
_cell.angle_alpha   90.00
_cell.angle_beta   90.00
_cell.angle_gamma   90.00
#
_symmetry.space_group_name_H-M   'P 1'
#
loop_
_entity.id
_entity.type
_entity.pdbx_description
1 polymer ?
#
loop_
_entity_poly.entity_id
_entity_poly.type
_entity_poly.pdbx_seq_one_letter_code
_entity_poly.pdbx_strand_id
1 'polypeptide(L)'
;QDYGSAKKSLELYKKALPETILAIKSNSFFGKADVQIWRKSFVGLMFDTHLAVLDNLADKTKDDSYLINLISELRVGLIKNSQELFITPEFGVVEDSTLKPERRWIYQFEVFEDGEYEFLFSDKNLDTYFEIPEEILVQVDERIDSRSFSKTQEGYITLGSFSLTKGIHEIGFNYPASINLLDSPKEVQINAKNERSLLKFPVKNFAPFSSYDLSFDYDIKKGSGIYVALEQNIDMEVEGNFKYAFEKYLSPDEYWFETKEFQQAFTPSKAADSLELVLFADPWNDCERSLGYKPSLCKNKELKKTFDRETEVEISDLRVHKLPGNVFLRKFQNVAIKEVPEVEFSRENQTKYLIKVEDSKEQFLLVFSELFDRGWKARMVGDNKDIDETKHIVANGYANAWIIEKTGNLDIVLEYAPQRFLYIGYLISGTAFLAGLIVLILVRRNKI
;
A
#
# COMPACT_ATOMS: atom_id res chain seq x y z
N GLN A 1 41.53 -25.58 -9.16
CA GLN A 1 40.33 -26.45 -9.15
C GLN A 1 39.65 -26.29 -10.51
N ASP A 2 38.97 -27.30 -11.04
CA ASP A 2 38.21 -27.14 -12.30
C ASP A 2 36.86 -26.45 -11.99
N TYR A 3 36.72 -25.20 -12.44
CA TYR A 3 35.51 -24.40 -12.24
C TYR A 3 34.44 -24.63 -13.31
N GLY A 4 34.54 -25.68 -14.13
CA GLY A 4 33.62 -25.94 -15.25
C GLY A 4 32.13 -25.90 -14.88
N SER A 5 31.77 -26.41 -13.70
CA SER A 5 30.38 -26.36 -13.20
C SER A 5 29.93 -24.96 -12.79
N ALA A 6 30.82 -24.17 -12.18
CA ALA A 6 30.54 -22.78 -11.79
C ALA A 6 30.37 -21.91 -13.05
N LYS A 7 31.28 -22.07 -14.03
CA LYS A 7 31.20 -21.39 -15.33
C LYS A 7 29.88 -21.66 -16.03
N LYS A 8 29.48 -22.93 -16.14
CA LYS A 8 28.20 -23.31 -16.77
C LYS A 8 27.00 -22.71 -16.04
N SER A 9 27.03 -22.69 -14.70
CA SER A 9 25.93 -22.16 -13.89
C SER A 9 25.79 -20.64 -14.04
N LEU A 10 26.91 -19.90 -14.04
CA LEU A 10 26.90 -18.45 -14.23
C LEU A 10 26.45 -18.04 -15.64
N GLU A 11 26.80 -18.80 -16.68
CA GLU A 11 26.30 -18.55 -18.04
C GLU A 11 24.79 -18.78 -18.16
N LEU A 12 24.26 -19.83 -17.52
CA LEU A 12 22.83 -20.06 -17.43
C LEU A 12 22.14 -18.93 -16.66
N TYR A 13 22.74 -18.49 -15.56
CA TYR A 13 22.26 -17.37 -14.76
C TYR A 13 22.19 -16.08 -15.60
N LYS A 14 23.25 -15.74 -16.32
CA LYS A 14 23.32 -14.60 -17.25
C LYS A 14 22.20 -14.63 -18.29
N LYS A 15 21.91 -15.81 -18.84
CA LYS A 15 20.86 -15.98 -19.84
C LYS A 15 19.45 -15.84 -19.25
N ALA A 16 19.23 -16.33 -18.03
CA ALA A 16 17.91 -16.33 -17.38
C ALA A 16 17.54 -14.99 -16.72
N LEU A 17 18.54 -14.18 -16.34
CA LEU A 17 18.32 -12.93 -15.60
C LEU A 17 17.35 -11.97 -16.33
N PRO A 18 17.53 -11.63 -17.62
CA PRO A 18 16.64 -10.69 -18.31
C PRO A 18 15.15 -11.12 -18.33
N GLU A 19 14.88 -12.40 -18.57
CA GLU A 19 13.51 -12.95 -18.54
C GLU A 19 12.89 -12.88 -17.14
N THR A 20 13.69 -13.14 -16.12
CA THR A 20 13.27 -13.03 -14.72
C THR A 20 12.92 -11.58 -14.36
N ILE A 21 13.74 -10.62 -14.77
CA ILE A 21 13.47 -9.19 -14.56
C ILE A 21 12.17 -8.77 -15.26
N LEU A 22 11.94 -9.20 -16.49
CA LEU A 22 10.69 -8.94 -17.20
C LEU A 22 9.48 -9.55 -16.49
N ALA A 23 9.61 -10.75 -15.93
CA ALA A 23 8.56 -11.38 -15.13
C ALA A 23 8.28 -10.62 -13.82
N ILE A 24 9.31 -10.07 -13.17
CA ILE A 24 9.12 -9.21 -11.99
C ILE A 24 8.42 -7.89 -12.39
N LYS A 25 8.84 -7.25 -13.50
CA LYS A 25 8.21 -6.02 -14.02
C LYS A 25 6.73 -6.24 -14.39
N SER A 26 6.39 -7.35 -15.05
CA SER A 26 5.01 -7.63 -15.47
C SER A 26 4.07 -7.95 -14.31
N ASN A 27 4.58 -8.57 -13.25
CA ASN A 27 3.80 -8.87 -12.04
C ASN A 27 3.74 -7.70 -11.04
N SER A 28 4.63 -6.72 -11.12
CA SER A 28 4.61 -5.52 -10.26
C SER A 28 3.67 -4.42 -10.78
N PHE A 29 3.37 -4.39 -12.08
CA PHE A 29 2.52 -3.36 -12.70
C PHE A 29 1.01 -3.64 -12.69
N PHE A 30 0.57 -4.87 -12.37
CA PHE A 30 -0.86 -5.21 -12.28
C PHE A 30 -1.31 -5.43 -10.83
N GLY A 31 -1.36 -4.36 -10.06
CA GLY A 31 -2.10 -4.30 -8.80
C GLY A 31 -3.34 -3.42 -8.94
N LYS A 32 -4.50 -4.02 -9.24
CA LYS A 32 -5.77 -3.48 -8.74
C LYS A 32 -5.65 -3.37 -7.22
N ALA A 33 -6.13 -2.26 -6.65
CA ALA A 33 -6.45 -2.05 -5.22
C ALA A 33 -5.70 -2.95 -4.20
N ASP A 34 -4.74 -2.35 -3.49
CA ASP A 34 -4.30 -2.75 -2.15
C ASP A 34 -3.66 -4.13 -1.90
N VAL A 35 -3.20 -4.86 -2.91
CA VAL A 35 -2.29 -6.00 -2.68
C VAL A 35 -1.17 -6.04 -3.72
N GLN A 36 0.00 -5.49 -3.38
CA GLN A 36 1.25 -5.87 -4.06
C GLN A 36 1.65 -7.27 -3.57
N ILE A 37 1.53 -8.28 -4.45
CA ILE A 37 1.76 -9.70 -4.15
C ILE A 37 3.26 -10.07 -4.03
N TRP A 38 4.16 -9.09 -4.13
CA TRP A 38 5.56 -9.29 -3.75
C TRP A 38 5.88 -8.40 -2.56
N ARG A 39 6.13 -8.99 -1.38
CA ARG A 39 6.76 -8.26 -0.27
C ARG A 39 8.05 -7.67 -0.85
N LYS A 40 8.16 -6.33 -0.95
CA LYS A 40 9.40 -5.67 -1.42
C LYS A 40 10.63 -6.21 -0.68
N SER A 41 10.48 -6.55 0.59
CA SER A 41 11.50 -7.21 1.40
C SER A 41 11.91 -8.59 0.91
N PHE A 42 10.99 -9.41 0.38
CA PHE A 42 11.33 -10.72 -0.19
C PHE A 42 12.12 -10.58 -1.49
N VAL A 43 11.71 -9.67 -2.38
CA VAL A 43 12.44 -9.44 -3.65
C VAL A 43 13.79 -8.79 -3.38
N GLY A 44 13.86 -7.83 -2.45
CA GLY A 44 15.13 -7.28 -1.96
C GLY A 44 16.06 -8.37 -1.42
N LEU A 45 15.57 -9.19 -0.49
CA LEU A 45 16.33 -10.31 0.07
C LEU A 45 16.84 -11.27 -1.03
N MET A 46 16.05 -11.53 -2.06
CA MET A 46 16.49 -12.34 -3.19
C MET A 46 17.68 -11.68 -3.91
N PHE A 47 17.58 -10.41 -4.31
CA PHE A 47 18.69 -9.72 -4.97
C PHE A 47 19.95 -9.66 -4.10
N ASP A 48 19.81 -9.33 -2.81
CA ASP A 48 20.91 -9.27 -1.85
C ASP A 48 21.59 -10.64 -1.69
N THR A 49 20.80 -11.71 -1.60
CA THR A 49 21.33 -13.09 -1.51
C THR A 49 22.13 -13.45 -2.76
N HIS A 50 21.64 -13.09 -3.94
CA HIS A 50 22.35 -13.34 -5.20
C HIS A 50 23.65 -12.54 -5.30
N LEU A 51 23.64 -11.27 -4.87
CA LEU A 51 24.86 -10.45 -4.81
C LEU A 51 25.90 -11.05 -3.85
N ALA A 52 25.49 -11.47 -2.64
CA ALA A 52 26.37 -12.11 -1.68
C ALA A 52 26.98 -13.42 -2.20
N VAL A 53 26.21 -14.22 -2.95
CA VAL A 53 26.71 -15.44 -3.60
C VAL A 53 27.75 -15.11 -4.68
N LEU A 54 27.51 -14.07 -5.49
CA LEU A 54 28.47 -13.62 -6.51
C LEU A 54 29.76 -13.10 -5.88
N ASP A 55 29.67 -12.30 -4.82
CA ASP A 55 30.84 -11.80 -4.09
C ASP A 55 31.67 -12.95 -3.48
N ASN A 56 31.01 -13.95 -2.88
CA ASN A 56 31.67 -15.15 -2.37
C ASN A 56 32.36 -15.96 -3.48
N LEU A 57 31.73 -16.06 -4.65
CA LEU A 57 32.31 -16.74 -5.81
C LEU A 57 33.52 -15.97 -6.34
N ALA A 58 33.44 -14.64 -6.46
CA ALA A 58 34.55 -13.80 -6.89
C ALA A 58 35.77 -14.01 -5.99
N ASP A 59 35.56 -14.11 -4.68
CA ASP A 59 36.63 -14.38 -3.73
C ASP A 59 37.30 -15.75 -3.90
N LYS A 60 36.54 -16.75 -4.32
CA LYS A 60 37.01 -18.12 -4.52
C LYS A 60 37.64 -18.35 -5.90
N THR A 61 37.33 -17.52 -6.90
CA THR A 61 37.79 -17.69 -8.29
C THR A 61 38.80 -16.62 -8.72
N LYS A 62 39.59 -16.09 -7.78
CA LYS A 62 40.59 -15.02 -8.03
C LYS A 62 41.67 -15.41 -9.06
N ASP A 63 41.82 -16.70 -9.34
CA ASP A 63 42.78 -17.26 -10.29
C ASP A 63 42.22 -17.46 -11.71
N ASP A 64 40.93 -17.24 -11.95
CA ASP A 64 40.27 -17.41 -13.26
C ASP A 64 39.71 -16.07 -13.79
N SER A 65 40.45 -15.45 -14.71
CA SER A 65 40.09 -14.15 -15.28
C SER A 65 38.75 -14.14 -16.03
N TYR A 66 38.31 -15.29 -16.58
CA TYR A 66 37.01 -15.37 -17.24
C TYR A 66 35.88 -15.27 -16.21
N LEU A 67 36.00 -16.03 -15.12
CA LEU A 67 35.01 -16.01 -14.05
C LEU A 67 34.94 -14.66 -13.36
N ILE A 68 36.09 -14.01 -13.11
CA ILE A 68 36.12 -12.65 -12.54
C ILE A 68 35.30 -11.68 -13.39
N ASN A 69 35.51 -11.68 -14.72
CA ASN A 69 34.80 -10.79 -15.62
C ASN A 69 33.30 -11.13 -15.69
N LEU A 70 32.95 -12.41 -15.79
CA LEU A 70 31.55 -12.84 -15.84
C LEU A 70 30.79 -12.52 -14.54
N ILE A 71 31.42 -12.74 -13.38
CA ILE A 71 30.85 -12.41 -12.08
C ILE A 71 30.67 -10.90 -11.93
N SER A 72 31.66 -10.11 -12.34
CA SER A 72 31.58 -8.64 -12.33
C SER A 72 30.43 -8.13 -13.21
N GLU A 73 30.29 -8.66 -14.43
CA GLU A 73 29.18 -8.31 -15.34
C GLU A 73 27.81 -8.67 -14.73
N LEU A 74 27.68 -9.86 -14.16
CA LEU A 74 26.45 -10.30 -13.50
C LEU A 74 26.10 -9.46 -12.28
N ARG A 75 27.09 -9.08 -11.48
CA ARG A 75 26.93 -8.22 -10.31
C ARG A 75 26.44 -6.84 -10.71
N VAL A 76 27.08 -6.22 -11.70
CA VAL A 76 26.65 -4.92 -12.26
C VAL A 76 25.25 -5.03 -12.84
N GLY A 77 24.95 -6.09 -13.58
CA GLY A 77 23.64 -6.35 -14.15
C GLY A 77 22.56 -6.50 -13.07
N LEU A 78 22.82 -7.22 -11.98
CA LEU A 78 21.88 -7.37 -10.88
C LEU A 78 21.59 -6.05 -10.18
N ILE A 79 22.64 -5.29 -9.83
CA ILE A 79 22.50 -3.98 -9.19
C ILE A 79 21.68 -3.03 -10.09
N LYS A 80 22.02 -2.97 -11.38
CA LYS A 80 21.28 -2.13 -12.32
C LYS A 80 19.81 -2.54 -12.41
N ASN A 81 19.54 -3.84 -12.51
CA ASN A 81 18.16 -4.33 -12.62
C ASN A 81 17.37 -4.14 -11.32
N SER A 82 18.00 -4.25 -10.14
CA SER A 82 17.35 -3.93 -8.87
C SER A 82 17.07 -2.45 -8.73
N GLN A 83 17.96 -1.58 -9.21
CA GLN A 83 17.74 -0.13 -9.28
C GLN A 83 16.57 0.22 -10.21
N GLU A 84 16.53 -0.34 -11.43
CA GLU A 84 15.40 -0.14 -12.37
C GLU A 84 14.06 -0.65 -11.83
N LEU A 85 14.08 -1.57 -10.87
CA LEU A 85 12.92 -2.11 -10.18
C LEU A 85 12.60 -1.38 -8.87
N PHE A 86 13.36 -0.35 -8.51
CA PHE A 86 13.28 0.38 -7.23
C PHE A 86 13.40 -0.55 -6.01
N ILE A 87 14.20 -1.62 -6.14
CA ILE A 87 14.50 -2.60 -5.08
C ILE A 87 15.71 -2.14 -4.27
N THR A 88 16.75 -1.63 -4.94
CA THR A 88 17.95 -1.10 -4.31
C THR A 88 18.15 0.36 -4.71
N PRO A 89 18.74 1.20 -3.85
CA PRO A 89 19.05 2.58 -4.19
C PRO A 89 20.04 2.71 -5.35
N GLU A 90 19.88 3.75 -6.16
CA GLU A 90 20.73 4.12 -7.30
C GLU A 90 22.11 4.60 -6.84
N PHE A 91 22.14 5.44 -5.79
CA PHE A 91 23.38 6.00 -5.24
C PHE A 91 23.97 5.16 -4.10
N GLY A 92 23.35 4.01 -3.80
CA GLY A 92 23.76 3.15 -2.71
C GLY A 92 23.42 3.72 -1.33
N VAL A 93 23.80 2.99 -0.28
CA VAL A 93 23.62 3.42 1.11
C VAL A 93 24.99 3.81 1.65
N VAL A 94 25.20 5.09 1.95
CA VAL A 94 26.46 5.55 2.56
C VAL A 94 26.51 5.01 4.00
N GLU A 95 27.50 4.17 4.29
CA GLU A 95 27.73 3.66 5.65
C GLU A 95 28.20 4.80 6.55
N ASP A 96 27.41 5.08 7.59
CA ASP A 96 27.75 6.05 8.62
C ASP A 96 27.34 5.49 9.98
N SER A 97 28.20 5.68 10.99
CA SER A 97 27.97 5.11 12.32
C SER A 97 26.73 5.65 13.04
N THR A 98 26.28 6.85 12.67
CA THR A 98 25.14 7.56 13.25
C THR A 98 23.88 7.44 12.38
N LEU A 99 24.02 7.38 11.06
CA LEU A 99 22.93 7.05 10.15
C LEU A 99 23.05 5.56 9.76
N LYS A 100 22.40 4.66 10.51
CA LYS A 100 22.51 3.22 10.24
C LYS A 100 21.74 2.77 8.99
N PRO A 101 22.32 1.95 8.09
CA PRO A 101 21.68 1.41 6.89
C PRO A 101 20.36 0.68 7.13
N GLU A 102 20.26 -0.12 8.20
CA GLU A 102 19.14 -1.07 8.39
C GLU A 102 17.80 -0.38 8.65
N ARG A 103 17.83 0.92 8.99
CA ARG A 103 16.65 1.73 9.31
C ARG A 103 16.37 2.81 8.26
N ARG A 104 17.12 2.83 7.16
CA ARG A 104 17.10 3.92 6.18
C ARG A 104 15.94 3.77 5.22
N TRP A 105 15.07 4.76 5.23
CA TRP A 105 14.03 4.95 4.22
C TRP A 105 14.61 5.81 3.11
N ILE A 106 14.51 5.36 1.86
CA ILE A 106 15.09 6.06 0.71
C ILE A 106 13.96 6.39 -0.26
N TYR A 107 13.84 7.69 -0.55
CA TYR A 107 12.90 8.22 -1.53
C TYR A 107 13.65 8.61 -2.78
N GLN A 108 13.22 8.06 -3.91
CA GLN A 108 13.78 8.39 -5.22
C GLN A 108 12.87 9.41 -5.93
N PHE A 109 13.49 10.41 -6.53
CA PHE A 109 12.83 11.48 -7.28
C PHE A 109 13.48 11.64 -8.65
N GLU A 110 12.66 11.77 -9.70
CA GLU A 110 13.14 12.24 -11.00
C GLU A 110 12.86 13.73 -11.11
N VAL A 111 13.93 14.51 -11.31
CA VAL A 111 13.89 15.95 -11.44
C VAL A 111 14.14 16.32 -12.91
N PHE A 112 13.23 17.09 -13.51
CA PHE A 112 13.28 17.41 -14.95
C PHE A 112 14.11 18.64 -15.31
N GLU A 113 14.45 19.45 -14.32
CA GLU A 113 15.18 20.71 -14.49
C GLU A 113 16.07 20.97 -13.26
N ASP A 114 17.25 21.53 -13.47
CA ASP A 114 18.08 22.03 -12.38
C ASP A 114 17.32 23.05 -11.53
N GLY A 115 17.54 23.03 -10.21
CA GLY A 115 17.01 24.06 -9.32
C GLY A 115 16.98 23.68 -7.84
N GLU A 116 16.38 24.57 -7.05
CA GLU A 116 16.11 24.37 -5.64
C GLU A 116 14.74 23.72 -5.43
N TYR A 117 14.73 22.58 -4.73
CA TYR A 117 13.53 21.81 -4.44
C TYR A 117 13.33 21.69 -2.94
N GLU A 118 12.18 22.15 -2.45
CA GLU A 118 11.73 21.95 -1.07
C GLU A 118 11.25 20.51 -0.88
N PHE A 119 11.74 19.83 0.15
CA PHE A 119 11.27 18.51 0.52
C PHE A 119 10.11 18.59 1.50
N LEU A 120 8.99 17.96 1.19
CA LEU A 120 7.75 18.08 1.94
C LEU A 120 7.17 16.71 2.31
N PHE A 121 6.79 16.56 3.57
CA PHE A 121 5.98 15.43 4.01
C PHE A 121 4.52 15.69 3.64
N SER A 122 3.84 14.72 3.03
CA SER A 122 2.41 14.84 2.71
C SER A 122 1.54 14.95 3.96
N ASP A 123 1.98 14.35 5.07
CA ASP A 123 1.31 14.45 6.35
C ASP A 123 1.72 15.72 7.11
N LYS A 124 0.75 16.61 7.33
CA LYS A 124 0.94 17.86 8.07
C LYS A 124 1.06 17.66 9.59
N ASN A 125 0.65 16.48 10.09
CA ASN A 125 0.60 16.15 11.51
C ASN A 125 1.61 15.05 11.87
N LEU A 126 2.78 15.02 11.20
CA LEU A 126 3.81 14.00 11.45
C LEU A 126 4.24 13.93 12.92
N ASP A 127 4.23 15.07 13.61
CA ASP A 127 4.50 15.23 15.05
C ASP A 127 3.48 14.52 15.96
N THR A 128 2.32 14.14 15.44
CA THR A 128 1.33 13.32 16.16
C THR A 128 1.72 11.85 16.21
N TYR A 129 2.56 11.39 15.27
CA TYR A 129 2.87 9.97 15.06
C TYR A 129 4.34 9.62 15.28
N PHE A 130 5.23 10.62 15.28
CA PHE A 130 6.67 10.44 15.39
C PHE A 130 7.26 11.47 16.35
N GLU A 131 8.24 11.05 17.15
CA GLU A 131 9.02 11.90 18.04
C GLU A 131 10.03 12.73 17.23
N ILE A 132 9.60 13.90 16.74
CA ILE A 132 10.40 14.75 15.84
C ILE A 132 11.62 15.34 16.57
N PRO A 133 12.86 14.99 16.17
CA PRO A 133 14.06 15.60 16.74
C PRO A 133 14.30 17.00 16.17
N GLU A 134 15.17 17.79 16.81
CA GLU A 134 15.59 19.10 16.29
C GLU A 134 16.32 18.97 14.94
N GLU A 135 17.20 17.97 14.84
CA GLU A 135 17.99 17.68 13.65
C GLU A 135 17.95 16.19 13.30
N ILE A 136 18.14 15.89 12.02
CA ILE A 136 18.24 14.55 11.46
C ILE A 136 19.31 14.51 10.36
N LEU A 137 20.00 13.39 10.28
CA LEU A 137 20.92 13.12 9.18
C LEU A 137 20.16 12.63 7.95
N VAL A 138 20.43 13.27 6.82
CA VAL A 138 19.81 12.98 5.53
C VAL A 138 20.91 12.70 4.53
N GLN A 139 20.85 11.53 3.89
CA GLN A 139 21.63 11.25 2.71
C GLN A 139 20.91 11.80 1.48
N VAL A 140 21.59 12.62 0.69
CA VAL A 140 21.18 13.08 -0.63
C VAL A 140 22.20 12.54 -1.62
N ASP A 141 21.78 11.60 -2.44
CA ASP A 141 22.65 10.83 -3.33
C ASP A 141 23.82 10.20 -2.54
N GLU A 142 25.06 10.62 -2.78
CA GLU A 142 26.24 10.11 -2.05
C GLU A 142 26.65 10.99 -0.84
N ARG A 143 25.93 12.08 -0.58
CA ARG A 143 26.29 13.06 0.45
C ARG A 143 25.40 12.95 1.67
N ILE A 144 25.97 13.03 2.86
CA ILE A 144 25.20 13.14 4.11
C ILE A 144 25.25 14.58 4.59
N ASP A 145 24.09 15.15 4.85
CA ASP A 145 23.96 16.46 5.48
C ASP A 145 23.06 16.39 6.73
N SER A 146 23.27 17.28 7.71
CA SER A 146 22.30 17.50 8.78
C SER A 146 21.18 18.44 8.31
N ARG A 147 19.94 18.15 8.70
CA ARG A 147 18.75 18.94 8.39
C ARG A 147 17.87 19.08 9.63
N SER A 148 17.17 20.21 9.73
CA SER A 148 16.21 20.45 10.80
C SER A 148 14.78 20.34 10.29
N PHE A 149 13.89 19.83 11.13
CA PHE A 149 12.46 19.86 10.84
C PHE A 149 11.91 21.28 11.02
N SER A 150 11.08 21.72 10.09
CA SER A 150 10.31 22.95 10.23
C SER A 150 8.92 22.81 9.60
N LYS A 151 8.03 23.79 9.84
CA LYS A 151 6.70 23.85 9.22
C LYS A 151 6.63 25.00 8.23
N THR A 152 6.11 24.74 7.03
CA THR A 152 5.83 25.77 6.03
C THR A 152 4.63 26.62 6.45
N GLN A 153 4.41 27.75 5.76
CA GLN A 153 3.22 28.59 5.99
C GLN A 153 1.90 27.84 5.73
N GLU A 154 1.91 26.83 4.87
CA GLU A 154 0.74 26.00 4.54
C GLU A 154 0.56 24.83 5.51
N GLY A 155 1.44 24.71 6.51
CA GLY A 155 1.43 23.69 7.55
C GLY A 155 2.09 22.36 7.18
N TYR A 156 2.79 22.27 6.04
CA TYR A 156 3.56 21.07 5.71
C TYR A 156 4.83 21.01 6.54
N ILE A 157 5.22 19.79 6.95
CA ILE A 157 6.53 19.58 7.58
C ILE A 157 7.58 19.44 6.47
N THR A 158 8.75 20.03 6.67
CA THR A 158 9.83 20.07 5.69
C THR A 158 11.20 19.84 6.34
N LEU A 159 12.13 19.32 5.53
CA LEU A 159 13.57 19.25 5.83
C LEU A 159 14.36 20.37 5.12
N GLY A 160 13.68 21.39 4.62
CA GLY A 160 14.27 22.49 3.84
C GLY A 160 14.41 22.17 2.36
N SER A 161 15.26 22.95 1.69
CA SER A 161 15.52 22.81 0.25
C SER A 161 16.79 22.02 -0.05
N PHE A 162 16.80 21.42 -1.23
CA PHE A 162 17.93 20.72 -1.81
C PHE A 162 18.19 21.25 -3.23
N SER A 163 19.46 21.56 -3.52
CA SER A 163 19.93 21.88 -4.86
C SER A 163 20.04 20.58 -5.67
N LEU A 164 19.13 20.36 -6.61
CA LEU A 164 19.09 19.15 -7.43
C LEU A 164 19.31 19.50 -8.90
N THR A 165 20.09 18.65 -9.58
CA THR A 165 20.28 18.73 -11.03
C THR A 165 19.16 17.99 -11.75
N LYS A 166 19.03 18.17 -13.06
CA LYS A 166 18.19 17.33 -13.88
C LYS A 166 18.69 15.89 -13.83
N GLY A 167 17.83 14.97 -13.39
CA GLY A 167 18.15 13.55 -13.29
C GLY A 167 17.43 12.88 -12.12
N ILE A 168 17.85 11.64 -11.85
CA ILE A 168 17.37 10.89 -10.70
C ILE A 168 18.18 11.31 -9.47
N HIS A 169 17.50 11.50 -8.36
CA HIS A 169 18.07 11.83 -7.05
C HIS A 169 17.43 10.99 -5.96
N GLU A 170 18.19 10.68 -4.91
CA GLU A 170 17.72 9.92 -3.77
C GLU A 170 17.90 10.70 -2.48
N ILE A 171 16.85 10.75 -1.67
CA ILE A 171 16.87 11.37 -0.35
C ILE A 171 16.49 10.31 0.67
N GLY A 172 17.45 9.94 1.51
CA GLY A 172 17.31 8.86 2.49
C GLY A 172 17.61 9.30 3.92
N PHE A 173 16.78 8.87 4.87
CA PHE A 173 16.96 9.15 6.29
C PHE A 173 16.31 8.07 7.16
N ASN A 174 16.66 8.04 8.44
CA ASN A 174 16.04 7.14 9.40
C ASN A 174 14.84 7.84 10.02
N TYR A 175 13.63 7.32 9.82
CA TYR A 175 12.44 7.91 10.45
C TYR A 175 12.61 8.06 11.97
N PRO A 176 12.12 9.17 12.56
CA PRO A 176 12.15 9.32 14.00
C PRO A 176 11.39 8.20 14.72
N ALA A 177 11.57 8.09 16.03
CA ALA A 177 10.89 7.07 16.82
C ALA A 177 9.38 7.20 16.69
N SER A 178 8.70 6.10 16.35
CA SER A 178 7.25 6.09 16.21
C SER A 178 6.56 6.13 17.58
N ILE A 179 5.48 6.90 17.69
CA ILE A 179 4.65 6.98 18.88
C ILE A 179 3.67 5.80 18.89
N ASN A 180 3.57 5.10 20.03
CA ASN A 180 2.55 4.06 20.20
C ASN A 180 1.16 4.70 20.31
N LEU A 181 0.26 4.29 19.42
CA LEU A 181 -1.11 4.80 19.33
C LEU A 181 -2.09 4.05 20.24
N LEU A 182 -1.62 3.06 20.99
CA LEU A 182 -2.43 2.33 21.97
C LEU A 182 -2.21 2.86 23.39
N ASP A 183 -3.27 2.81 24.18
CA ASP A 183 -3.21 2.96 25.65
C ASP A 183 -3.31 1.58 26.30
N SER A 184 -2.25 0.79 26.17
CA SER A 184 -2.19 -0.56 26.71
C SER A 184 -1.24 -0.63 27.91
N PRO A 185 -1.51 -1.51 28.89
CA PRO A 185 -0.51 -1.87 29.88
C PRO A 185 0.71 -2.49 29.18
N LYS A 186 1.88 -2.43 29.82
CA LYS A 186 3.11 -3.06 29.31
C LYS A 186 2.96 -4.57 29.07
N GLU A 187 2.18 -5.21 29.94
CA GLU A 187 1.89 -6.63 29.90
C GLU A 187 0.39 -6.85 30.09
N VAL A 188 -0.16 -7.77 29.31
CA VAL A 188 -1.58 -8.10 29.30
C VAL A 188 -1.74 -9.60 29.23
N GLN A 189 -2.72 -10.14 29.94
CA GLN A 189 -3.00 -11.56 29.96
C GLN A 189 -4.43 -11.84 29.50
N ILE A 190 -4.60 -12.84 28.63
CA ILE A 190 -5.89 -13.35 28.20
C ILE A 190 -6.09 -14.73 28.81
N ASN A 191 -7.20 -14.89 29.56
CA ASN A 191 -7.56 -16.12 30.25
C ASN A 191 -8.99 -16.54 29.88
N ALA A 192 -9.13 -17.47 28.92
CA ALA A 192 -10.41 -17.99 28.46
C ALA A 192 -10.68 -19.39 29.03
N LYS A 193 -11.50 -19.49 30.08
CA LYS A 193 -11.83 -20.77 30.76
C LYS A 193 -13.14 -21.39 30.31
N ASN A 194 -14.24 -20.65 30.50
CA ASN A 194 -15.61 -21.14 30.27
C ASN A 194 -16.29 -20.43 29.09
N GLU A 195 -15.71 -19.31 28.66
CA GLU A 195 -16.20 -18.45 27.61
C GLU A 195 -15.02 -17.70 26.98
N ARG A 196 -15.28 -17.06 25.84
CA ARG A 196 -14.32 -16.22 25.14
C ARG A 196 -13.85 -15.08 26.04
N SER A 197 -12.55 -14.89 26.14
CA SER A 197 -11.95 -13.69 26.72
C SER A 197 -11.55 -12.75 25.59
N LEU A 198 -11.91 -11.47 25.70
CA LEU A 198 -11.72 -10.47 24.66
C LEU A 198 -11.23 -9.15 25.27
N LEU A 199 -10.22 -8.56 24.63
CA LEU A 199 -9.63 -7.27 24.97
C LEU A 199 -9.67 -6.36 23.75
N LYS A 200 -9.99 -5.10 23.99
CA LYS A 200 -10.18 -4.07 22.96
C LYS A 200 -9.31 -2.86 23.29
N PHE A 201 -8.54 -2.40 22.31
CA PHE A 201 -7.66 -1.25 22.43
C PHE A 201 -7.94 -0.28 21.27
N PRO A 202 -8.65 0.83 21.52
CA PRO A 202 -8.86 1.86 20.50
C PRO A 202 -7.53 2.47 20.05
N VAL A 203 -7.36 2.62 18.74
CA VAL A 203 -6.18 3.27 18.14
C VAL A 203 -6.38 4.79 18.18
N LYS A 204 -5.54 5.50 18.93
CA LYS A 204 -5.57 6.96 19.05
C LYS A 204 -5.12 7.64 17.75
N ASN A 205 -5.66 8.83 17.48
CA ASN A 205 -5.32 9.66 16.31
C ASN A 205 -5.44 8.90 14.99
N PHE A 206 -6.51 8.12 14.83
CA PHE A 206 -6.72 7.35 13.62
C PHE A 206 -6.83 8.25 12.37
N ALA A 207 -6.03 7.91 11.35
CA ALA A 207 -6.02 8.49 10.02
C ALA A 207 -6.39 7.43 8.95
N PRO A 208 -7.52 7.58 8.22
CA PRO A 208 -8.04 6.54 7.33
C PRO A 208 -7.25 6.31 6.04
N PHE A 209 -6.44 7.28 5.61
CA PHE A 209 -5.62 7.19 4.40
C PHE A 209 -4.18 6.72 4.69
N SER A 210 -3.96 6.15 5.87
CA SER A 210 -2.63 5.80 6.36
C SER A 210 -2.52 4.32 6.64
N SER A 211 -1.32 3.78 6.46
CA SER A 211 -1.00 2.42 6.88
C SER A 211 -0.46 2.42 8.30
N TYR A 212 -0.66 1.31 9.00
CA TYR A 212 -0.22 1.07 10.36
C TYR A 212 0.56 -0.22 10.43
N ASP A 213 1.42 -0.33 11.44
CA ASP A 213 2.09 -1.56 11.80
C ASP A 213 1.72 -1.93 13.24
N LEU A 214 1.19 -3.13 13.38
CA LEU A 214 0.82 -3.76 14.65
C LEU A 214 1.92 -4.74 15.02
N SER A 215 2.48 -4.60 16.23
CA SER A 215 3.42 -5.57 16.77
C SER A 215 3.22 -5.82 18.26
N PHE A 216 3.60 -7.02 18.70
CA PHE A 216 3.66 -7.42 20.10
C PHE A 216 4.39 -8.75 20.26
N ASP A 217 4.86 -8.99 21.48
CA ASP A 217 5.37 -10.28 21.90
C ASP A 217 4.27 -11.08 22.59
N TYR A 218 4.23 -12.39 22.39
CA TYR A 218 3.25 -13.26 23.02
C TYR A 218 3.81 -14.62 23.41
N ASP A 219 3.25 -15.18 24.48
CA ASP A 219 3.55 -16.51 24.98
C ASP A 219 2.25 -17.25 25.31
N ILE A 220 2.00 -18.34 24.59
CA ILE A 220 0.83 -19.19 24.79
C ILE A 220 1.18 -20.23 25.86
N LYS A 221 0.80 -19.94 27.11
CA LYS A 221 1.06 -20.86 28.23
C LYS A 221 0.25 -22.15 28.10
N LYS A 222 -1.03 -22.02 27.69
CA LYS A 222 -1.98 -23.15 27.60
C LYS A 222 -3.06 -22.90 26.55
N GLY A 223 -3.64 -23.99 26.03
CA GLY A 223 -4.87 -23.98 25.24
C GLY A 223 -4.66 -23.74 23.75
N SER A 224 -5.62 -23.08 23.10
CA SER A 224 -5.67 -22.94 21.63
C SER A 224 -4.92 -21.74 21.07
N GLY A 225 -4.32 -20.88 21.89
CA GLY A 225 -3.66 -19.66 21.40
C GLY A 225 -4.62 -18.48 21.24
N ILE A 226 -4.30 -17.53 20.36
CA ILE A 226 -4.91 -16.19 20.34
C ILE A 226 -5.32 -15.77 18.93
N TYR A 227 -6.41 -15.02 18.84
CA TYR A 227 -6.85 -14.31 17.64
C TYR A 227 -6.51 -12.83 17.78
N VAL A 228 -5.96 -12.28 16.71
CA VAL A 228 -5.62 -10.87 16.54
C VAL A 228 -6.52 -10.32 15.46
N ALA A 229 -7.31 -9.31 15.77
CA ALA A 229 -8.20 -8.68 14.81
C ALA A 229 -8.10 -7.15 14.86
N LEU A 230 -8.38 -6.52 13.73
CA LEU A 230 -8.51 -5.07 13.61
C LEU A 230 -9.95 -4.77 13.19
N GLU A 231 -10.68 -4.13 14.10
CA GLU A 231 -12.08 -3.75 13.94
C GLU A 231 -12.18 -2.31 13.46
N GLN A 232 -12.98 -2.08 12.42
CA GLN A 232 -13.34 -0.76 11.93
C GLN A 232 -14.82 -0.47 12.23
N ASN A 233 -15.20 0.80 12.34
CA ASN A 233 -16.60 1.19 12.53
C ASN A 233 -17.55 0.77 11.39
N ILE A 234 -16.99 0.48 10.21
CA ILE A 234 -17.74 0.02 9.03
C ILE A 234 -17.81 -1.50 8.91
N ASP A 235 -17.12 -2.24 9.77
CA ASP A 235 -17.15 -3.70 9.76
C ASP A 235 -18.54 -4.19 10.20
N MET A 236 -19.02 -5.26 9.58
CA MET A 236 -20.41 -5.71 9.72
C MET A 236 -20.49 -7.08 10.38
N GLU A 237 -21.55 -7.26 11.16
CA GLU A 237 -21.95 -8.56 11.67
C GLU A 237 -22.80 -9.29 10.62
N VAL A 238 -22.37 -10.50 10.24
CA VAL A 238 -23.07 -11.34 9.27
C VAL A 238 -23.50 -12.62 9.96
N GLU A 239 -24.81 -12.85 10.05
CA GLU A 239 -25.40 -14.05 10.68
C GLU A 239 -24.96 -14.26 12.14
N GLY A 240 -24.80 -13.18 12.91
CA GLY A 240 -24.38 -13.24 14.31
C GLY A 240 -22.87 -13.38 14.52
N ASN A 241 -22.06 -13.30 13.45
CA ASN A 241 -20.61 -13.33 13.52
C ASN A 241 -20.04 -12.01 13.02
N PHE A 242 -19.27 -11.34 13.86
CA PHE A 242 -18.56 -10.12 13.48
C PHE A 242 -17.46 -10.47 12.48
N LYS A 243 -17.42 -9.75 11.35
CA LYS A 243 -16.38 -9.93 10.34
C LYS A 243 -15.42 -8.76 10.37
N TYR A 244 -14.26 -8.98 10.97
CA TYR A 244 -13.20 -8.00 11.01
C TYR A 244 -12.58 -7.79 9.63
N ALA A 245 -12.14 -6.56 9.38
CA ALA A 245 -11.32 -6.21 8.21
C ALA A 245 -10.04 -7.05 8.13
N PHE A 246 -9.47 -7.36 9.29
CA PHE A 246 -8.33 -8.25 9.44
C PHE A 246 -8.54 -9.14 10.65
N GLU A 247 -8.32 -10.44 10.48
CA GLU A 247 -8.27 -11.41 11.57
C GLU A 247 -7.15 -12.43 11.29
N LYS A 248 -6.35 -12.72 12.31
CA LYS A 248 -5.30 -13.72 12.27
C LYS A 248 -5.30 -14.56 13.54
N TYR A 249 -5.40 -15.87 13.35
CA TYR A 249 -5.19 -16.85 14.42
C TYR A 249 -3.70 -17.19 14.56
N LEU A 250 -3.21 -17.10 15.79
CA LEU A 250 -1.86 -17.47 16.22
C LEU A 250 -1.96 -18.73 17.08
N SER A 251 -1.67 -19.87 16.45
CA SER A 251 -1.71 -21.18 17.11
C SER A 251 -0.50 -21.40 18.02
N PRO A 252 -0.62 -22.30 19.01
CA PRO A 252 0.52 -22.85 19.72
C PRO A 252 1.49 -23.51 18.74
N ASP A 253 2.77 -23.54 19.12
CA ASP A 253 3.79 -24.34 18.43
C ASP A 253 3.97 -25.68 19.13
N GLU A 254 4.20 -26.75 18.37
CA GLU A 254 4.52 -28.05 18.96
C GLU A 254 6.01 -28.20 19.30
N TYR A 255 6.87 -27.32 18.75
CA TYR A 255 8.32 -27.41 18.88
C TYR A 255 8.96 -26.18 19.56
N TRP A 256 8.39 -24.98 19.38
CA TRP A 256 8.89 -23.74 19.97
C TRP A 256 7.98 -23.18 21.08
N PHE A 257 8.39 -23.40 22.33
CA PHE A 257 7.70 -22.95 23.54
C PHE A 257 8.22 -21.61 24.09
N GLU A 258 8.96 -20.85 23.28
CA GLU A 258 9.49 -19.54 23.66
C GLU A 258 8.51 -18.41 23.27
N THR A 259 8.70 -17.24 23.88
CA THR A 259 8.01 -16.01 23.47
C THR A 259 8.23 -15.74 21.99
N LYS A 260 7.16 -15.38 21.29
CA LYS A 260 7.16 -15.10 19.84
C LYS A 260 6.80 -13.66 19.58
N GLU A 261 7.43 -13.07 18.58
CA GLU A 261 7.06 -11.75 18.06
C GLU A 261 6.01 -11.90 16.95
N PHE A 262 4.93 -11.13 17.05
CA PHE A 262 3.98 -10.91 15.97
C PHE A 262 4.16 -9.50 15.42
N GLN A 263 4.25 -9.37 14.09
CA GLN A 263 4.25 -8.09 13.40
C GLN A 263 3.43 -8.18 12.11
N GLN A 264 2.57 -7.19 11.89
CA GLN A 264 1.73 -7.12 10.70
C GLN A 264 1.40 -5.66 10.33
N ALA A 265 1.72 -5.30 9.09
CA ALA A 265 1.26 -4.06 8.48
C ALA A 265 -0.21 -4.19 8.00
N PHE A 266 -0.97 -3.12 8.15
CA PHE A 266 -2.39 -3.04 7.77
C PHE A 266 -2.72 -1.65 7.21
N THR A 267 -3.52 -1.62 6.14
CA THR A 267 -4.10 -0.39 5.60
C THR A 267 -5.62 -0.47 5.78
N PRO A 268 -6.22 0.43 6.57
CA PRO A 268 -7.66 0.47 6.76
C PRO A 268 -8.41 0.84 5.48
N SER A 269 -9.72 0.60 5.50
CA SER A 269 -10.62 1.17 4.52
C SER A 269 -10.58 2.69 4.59
N LYS A 270 -10.55 3.34 3.42
CA LYS A 270 -10.62 4.80 3.29
C LYS A 270 -11.92 5.41 3.81
N ALA A 271 -12.96 4.58 4.02
CA ALA A 271 -14.24 5.00 4.56
C ALA A 271 -14.39 4.76 6.07
N ALA A 272 -13.37 4.19 6.73
CA ALA A 272 -13.39 4.00 8.18
C ALA A 272 -13.12 5.33 8.90
N ASP A 273 -13.69 5.50 10.08
CA ASP A 273 -13.46 6.66 10.96
C ASP A 273 -12.77 6.27 12.27
N SER A 274 -12.69 4.97 12.56
CA SER A 274 -12.01 4.45 13.74
C SER A 274 -11.39 3.09 13.47
N LEU A 275 -10.36 2.76 14.24
CA LEU A 275 -9.70 1.47 14.26
C LEU A 275 -9.54 1.02 15.71
N GLU A 276 -9.87 -0.23 15.98
CA GLU A 276 -9.71 -0.86 17.30
C GLU A 276 -8.97 -2.19 17.14
N LEU A 277 -7.92 -2.37 17.95
CA LEU A 277 -7.26 -3.65 18.06
C LEU A 277 -8.06 -4.54 18.99
N VAL A 278 -8.43 -5.73 18.50
CA VAL A 278 -9.18 -6.73 19.24
C VAL A 278 -8.32 -7.98 19.40
N LEU A 279 -8.05 -8.36 20.64
CA LEU A 279 -7.34 -9.58 20.98
C LEU A 279 -8.30 -10.49 21.71
N PHE A 280 -8.48 -11.73 21.23
CA PHE A 280 -9.39 -12.67 21.89
C PHE A 280 -8.89 -14.10 21.83
N ALA A 281 -9.30 -14.88 22.82
CA ALA A 281 -9.07 -16.31 22.86
C ALA A 281 -10.35 -17.04 23.26
N ASP A 282 -10.56 -18.20 22.66
CA ASP A 282 -11.61 -19.13 23.03
C ASP A 282 -11.06 -20.21 23.97
N PRO A 283 -11.89 -20.80 24.85
CA PRO A 283 -11.50 -21.98 25.60
C PRO A 283 -11.09 -23.10 24.65
N TRP A 284 -10.00 -23.80 24.98
CA TRP A 284 -9.57 -24.97 24.23
C TRP A 284 -10.58 -26.09 24.45
N ASN A 285 -10.97 -26.79 23.38
CA ASN A 285 -11.96 -27.86 23.45
C ASN A 285 -11.58 -29.01 22.52
N ASP A 286 -11.44 -30.21 23.08
CA ASP A 286 -11.11 -31.42 22.33
C ASP A 286 -12.25 -32.44 22.23
N CYS A 287 -13.49 -32.05 22.54
CA CYS A 287 -14.65 -32.95 22.62
C CYS A 287 -14.75 -33.95 21.46
N GLU A 288 -14.61 -33.49 20.21
CA GLU A 288 -14.72 -34.36 19.03
C GLU A 288 -13.55 -35.36 18.93
N ARG A 289 -12.35 -34.94 19.34
CA ARG A 289 -11.16 -35.77 19.40
C ARG A 289 -11.27 -36.80 20.52
N SER A 290 -11.70 -36.40 21.72
CA SER A 290 -11.86 -37.32 22.85
C SER A 290 -13.01 -38.32 22.63
N LEU A 291 -14.10 -37.89 21.98
CA LEU A 291 -15.25 -38.73 21.63
C LEU A 291 -15.16 -39.29 20.20
N GLY A 292 -13.97 -39.57 19.68
CA GLY A 292 -13.74 -39.97 18.29
C GLY A 292 -14.61 -41.13 17.75
N TYR A 293 -15.22 -41.94 18.63
CA TYR A 293 -16.20 -42.98 18.28
C TYR A 293 -17.62 -42.44 17.96
N LYS A 294 -17.98 -41.25 18.46
CA LYS A 294 -19.26 -40.57 18.21
C LYS A 294 -19.15 -39.03 18.34
N PRO A 295 -18.46 -38.36 17.40
CA PRO A 295 -18.27 -36.90 17.45
C PRO A 295 -19.59 -36.11 17.45
N SER A 296 -20.67 -36.69 16.93
CA SER A 296 -22.00 -36.06 16.88
C SER A 296 -22.58 -35.72 18.25
N LEU A 297 -22.11 -36.34 19.34
CA LEU A 297 -22.49 -35.96 20.71
C LEU A 297 -22.05 -34.53 21.06
N CYS A 298 -20.95 -34.04 20.50
CA CYS A 298 -20.45 -32.68 20.72
C CYS A 298 -21.34 -31.59 20.09
N LYS A 299 -22.39 -31.96 19.35
CA LYS A 299 -23.44 -31.01 18.92
C LYS A 299 -24.30 -30.53 20.10
N ASN A 300 -24.37 -31.29 21.19
CA ASN A 300 -24.99 -30.81 22.43
C ASN A 300 -24.05 -29.80 23.11
N LYS A 301 -24.49 -28.54 23.20
CA LYS A 301 -23.68 -27.44 23.74
C LYS A 301 -23.29 -27.65 25.21
N GLU A 302 -24.16 -28.21 26.04
CA GLU A 302 -23.87 -28.46 27.46
C GLU A 302 -22.79 -29.53 27.61
N LEU A 303 -22.90 -30.63 26.85
CA LEU A 303 -21.88 -31.67 26.83
C LEU A 303 -20.56 -31.13 26.31
N LYS A 304 -20.57 -30.39 25.18
CA LYS A 304 -19.37 -29.79 24.60
C LYS A 304 -18.64 -28.91 25.62
N LYS A 305 -19.37 -28.07 26.36
CA LYS A 305 -18.82 -27.20 27.40
C LYS A 305 -18.05 -27.94 28.51
N THR A 306 -18.38 -29.19 28.81
CA THR A 306 -17.64 -29.96 29.83
C THR A 306 -16.19 -30.30 29.41
N PHE A 307 -15.89 -30.21 28.11
CA PHE A 307 -14.57 -30.39 27.53
C PHE A 307 -13.78 -29.08 27.43
N ASP A 308 -14.37 -27.94 27.78
CA ASP A 308 -13.66 -26.67 27.77
C ASP A 308 -12.49 -26.72 28.77
N ARG A 309 -11.34 -26.22 28.32
CA ARG A 309 -10.12 -26.04 29.08
C ARG A 309 -9.61 -24.63 28.88
N GLU A 310 -8.84 -24.18 29.86
CA GLU A 310 -8.26 -22.85 29.86
C GLU A 310 -7.31 -22.66 28.67
N THR A 311 -7.55 -21.56 27.95
CA THR A 311 -6.55 -20.93 27.09
C THR A 311 -5.98 -19.72 27.82
N GLU A 312 -4.66 -19.70 27.99
CA GLU A 312 -3.90 -18.69 28.73
C GLU A 312 -2.78 -18.16 27.83
N VAL A 313 -2.80 -16.85 27.57
CA VAL A 313 -1.82 -16.17 26.71
C VAL A 313 -1.33 -14.91 27.41
N GLU A 314 -0.02 -14.77 27.54
CA GLU A 314 0.65 -13.55 27.99
C GLU A 314 1.09 -12.74 26.77
N ILE A 315 0.94 -11.42 26.84
CA ILE A 315 1.21 -10.48 25.74
C ILE A 315 1.99 -9.30 26.31
N SER A 316 3.08 -8.92 25.66
CA SER A 316 3.92 -7.79 26.05
C SER A 316 4.24 -6.91 24.85
N ASP A 317 4.67 -5.68 25.13
CA ASP A 317 5.14 -4.73 24.10
C ASP A 317 4.11 -4.44 22.98
N LEU A 318 2.83 -4.40 23.36
CA LEU A 318 1.73 -4.15 22.44
C LEU A 318 1.80 -2.74 21.83
N ARG A 319 2.03 -2.67 20.51
CA ARG A 319 2.23 -1.43 19.77
C ARG A 319 1.41 -1.40 18.51
N VAL A 320 0.78 -0.25 18.27
CA VAL A 320 0.29 0.13 16.94
C VAL A 320 0.91 1.48 16.63
N HIS A 321 1.61 1.58 15.51
CA HIS A 321 2.16 2.85 15.07
C HIS A 321 1.82 3.09 13.60
N LYS A 322 1.75 4.37 13.24
CA LYS A 322 1.53 4.77 11.86
C LYS A 322 2.81 4.56 11.05
N LEU A 323 2.68 3.98 9.86
CA LEU A 323 3.79 3.88 8.92
C LEU A 323 4.04 5.22 8.21
N PRO A 324 5.29 5.50 7.81
CA PRO A 324 5.64 6.65 6.99
C PRO A 324 4.72 6.90 5.80
N GLY A 325 4.30 8.15 5.62
CA GLY A 325 3.52 8.58 4.47
C GLY A 325 4.37 8.91 3.25
N ASN A 326 3.70 9.39 2.21
CA ASN A 326 4.37 9.90 1.01
C ASN A 326 5.10 11.22 1.30
N VAL A 327 6.13 11.46 0.51
CA VAL A 327 6.87 12.72 0.47
C VAL A 327 6.88 13.24 -0.96
N PHE A 328 7.10 14.54 -1.14
CA PHE A 328 7.16 15.15 -2.45
C PHE A 328 8.16 16.30 -2.47
N LEU A 329 8.69 16.57 -3.65
CA LEU A 329 9.52 17.74 -3.91
C LEU A 329 8.68 18.84 -4.53
N ARG A 330 8.84 20.07 -4.03
CA ARG A 330 8.27 21.28 -4.62
C ARG A 330 9.40 22.17 -5.11
N LYS A 331 9.44 22.44 -6.42
CA LYS A 331 10.37 23.42 -6.98
C LYS A 331 9.99 24.81 -6.48
N PHE A 332 10.96 25.56 -5.93
CA PHE A 332 10.77 26.99 -5.73
C PHE A 332 10.76 27.68 -7.09
N GLN A 333 9.57 27.89 -7.64
CA GLN A 333 9.38 28.85 -8.71
C GLN A 333 8.87 30.14 -8.08
N ASN A 334 9.53 31.26 -8.39
CA ASN A 334 8.85 32.55 -8.41
C ASN A 334 7.81 32.45 -9.52
N VAL A 335 6.66 31.85 -9.22
CA VAL A 335 5.53 31.81 -10.13
C VAL A 335 5.08 33.26 -10.23
N ALA A 336 5.55 33.98 -11.25
CA ALA A 336 4.72 35.00 -11.85
C ALA A 336 3.39 34.28 -12.11
N ILE A 337 2.33 34.68 -11.39
CA ILE A 337 1.02 34.03 -11.44
C ILE A 337 0.70 33.83 -12.92
N LYS A 338 0.84 32.61 -13.40
CA LYS A 338 0.45 32.28 -14.76
C LYS A 338 -1.05 32.52 -14.79
N GLU A 339 -1.50 33.35 -15.73
CA GLU A 339 -2.92 33.64 -15.86
C GLU A 339 -3.68 32.33 -15.99
N VAL A 340 -4.47 32.02 -14.97
CA VAL A 340 -5.34 30.84 -14.94
C VAL A 340 -6.51 31.16 -15.85
N PRO A 341 -6.90 30.26 -16.77
CA PRO A 341 -8.05 30.52 -17.62
C PRO A 341 -9.32 30.70 -16.78
N GLU A 342 -10.22 31.54 -17.27
CA GLU A 342 -11.53 31.72 -16.63
C GLU A 342 -12.38 30.49 -16.94
N VAL A 343 -13.04 29.93 -15.92
CA VAL A 343 -13.82 28.69 -16.04
C VAL A 343 -15.23 28.92 -15.56
N GLU A 344 -16.19 28.72 -16.46
CA GLU A 344 -17.61 28.61 -16.13
C GLU A 344 -18.05 27.17 -16.29
N PHE A 345 -18.98 26.69 -15.45
CA PHE A 345 -19.56 25.37 -15.63
C PHE A 345 -21.06 25.37 -15.34
N SER A 346 -21.75 24.43 -15.97
CA SER A 346 -23.15 24.14 -15.71
C SER A 346 -23.36 22.63 -15.57
N ARG A 347 -24.16 22.25 -14.58
CA ARG A 347 -24.54 20.87 -14.35
C ARG A 347 -25.80 20.58 -15.16
N GLU A 348 -25.67 19.75 -16.19
CA GLU A 348 -26.83 19.28 -16.97
C GLU A 348 -27.60 18.23 -16.18
N ASN A 349 -26.90 17.30 -15.53
CA ASN A 349 -27.46 16.33 -14.59
C ASN A 349 -26.38 15.80 -13.63
N GLN A 350 -26.71 14.82 -12.78
CA GLN A 350 -25.76 14.28 -11.80
C GLN A 350 -24.51 13.62 -12.42
N THR A 351 -24.62 13.18 -13.67
CA THR A 351 -23.60 12.43 -14.41
C THR A 351 -23.02 13.20 -15.60
N LYS A 352 -23.36 14.49 -15.77
CA LYS A 352 -22.94 15.28 -16.93
C LYS A 352 -22.82 16.78 -16.61
N TYR A 353 -21.67 17.33 -16.96
CA TYR A 353 -21.31 18.74 -16.76
C TYR A 353 -20.80 19.34 -18.08
N LEU A 354 -21.14 20.59 -18.31
CA LEU A 354 -20.64 21.41 -19.42
C LEU A 354 -19.74 22.49 -18.84
N ILE A 355 -18.53 22.57 -19.34
CA ILE A 355 -17.47 23.46 -18.86
C ILE A 355 -17.07 24.35 -20.02
N LYS A 356 -17.01 25.64 -19.78
CA LYS A 356 -16.46 26.64 -20.68
C LYS A 356 -15.19 27.17 -20.07
N VAL A 357 -14.13 27.17 -20.85
CA VAL A 357 -12.83 27.70 -20.49
C VAL A 357 -12.56 28.87 -21.44
N GLU A 358 -12.26 30.04 -20.89
CA GLU A 358 -11.94 31.24 -21.64
C GLU A 358 -10.48 31.66 -21.41
N ASP A 359 -9.86 32.22 -22.45
CA ASP A 359 -8.52 32.81 -22.41
C ASP A 359 -7.40 31.87 -21.94
N SER A 360 -7.47 30.58 -22.27
CA SER A 360 -6.39 29.64 -21.96
C SER A 360 -5.14 29.90 -22.79
N LYS A 361 -4.08 30.44 -22.18
CA LYS A 361 -2.81 30.77 -22.88
C LYS A 361 -1.84 29.60 -22.97
N GLU A 362 -1.93 28.64 -22.06
CA GLU A 362 -1.04 27.48 -21.96
C GLU A 362 -1.83 26.20 -21.63
N GLN A 363 -1.14 25.06 -21.57
CA GLN A 363 -1.74 23.84 -21.02
C GLN A 363 -2.13 24.04 -19.56
N PHE A 364 -3.24 23.43 -19.14
CA PHE A 364 -3.77 23.57 -17.79
C PHE A 364 -4.32 22.26 -17.26
N LEU A 365 -4.47 22.20 -15.94
CA LEU A 365 -5.09 21.08 -15.25
C LEU A 365 -6.54 21.42 -14.94
N LEU A 366 -7.48 20.72 -15.56
CA LEU A 366 -8.90 20.82 -15.25
C LEU A 366 -9.22 19.92 -14.06
N VAL A 367 -9.47 20.49 -12.89
CA VAL A 367 -9.79 19.73 -11.66
C VAL A 367 -11.30 19.66 -11.45
N PHE A 368 -11.80 18.44 -11.25
CA PHE A 368 -13.19 18.15 -10.91
C PHE A 368 -13.25 17.51 -9.52
N SER A 369 -13.68 18.32 -8.53
CA SER A 369 -13.66 17.99 -7.09
C SER A 369 -14.68 16.94 -6.62
N GLU A 370 -14.94 15.94 -7.46
CA GLU A 370 -15.62 14.69 -7.09
C GLU A 370 -14.59 13.58 -6.88
N LEU A 371 -14.95 12.56 -6.09
CA LEU A 371 -14.08 11.38 -5.85
C LEU A 371 -13.62 10.74 -7.17
N PHE A 372 -12.33 10.43 -7.25
CA PHE A 372 -11.68 9.90 -8.45
C PHE A 372 -12.33 8.60 -8.88
N ASP A 373 -12.78 8.54 -10.14
CA ASP A 373 -13.33 7.36 -10.76
C ASP A 373 -13.02 7.38 -12.27
N ARG A 374 -12.40 6.29 -12.76
CA ARG A 374 -12.06 6.11 -14.19
C ARG A 374 -13.28 6.13 -15.12
N GLY A 375 -14.49 6.01 -14.57
CA GLY A 375 -15.75 6.14 -15.27
C GLY A 375 -16.05 7.57 -15.72
N TRP A 376 -15.49 8.60 -15.09
CA TRP A 376 -15.59 9.97 -15.59
C TRP A 376 -14.75 10.15 -16.84
N LYS A 377 -15.35 10.74 -17.88
CA LYS A 377 -14.69 11.05 -19.15
C LYS A 377 -14.83 12.52 -19.47
N ALA A 378 -13.75 13.11 -19.96
CA ALA A 378 -13.73 14.47 -20.51
C ALA A 378 -13.62 14.40 -22.02
N ARG A 379 -14.36 15.25 -22.73
CA ARG A 379 -14.28 15.38 -24.19
C ARG A 379 -14.50 16.82 -24.63
N MET A 380 -13.86 17.23 -25.71
CA MET A 380 -14.10 18.54 -26.31
C MET A 380 -15.44 18.52 -27.04
N VAL A 381 -16.22 19.60 -26.96
CA VAL A 381 -17.43 19.73 -27.78
C VAL A 381 -17.04 19.69 -29.25
N GLY A 382 -17.69 18.83 -30.02
CA GLY A 382 -17.40 18.58 -31.43
C GLY A 382 -16.37 17.47 -31.70
N ASP A 383 -15.65 16.99 -30.68
CA ASP A 383 -14.83 15.77 -30.80
C ASP A 383 -15.67 14.52 -30.48
N ASN A 384 -15.45 13.47 -31.26
CA ASN A 384 -16.08 12.15 -31.03
C ASN A 384 -15.24 11.22 -30.13
N LYS A 385 -14.08 11.70 -29.65
CA LYS A 385 -13.14 10.93 -28.84
C LYS A 385 -12.94 11.62 -27.50
N ASP A 386 -12.98 10.82 -26.44
CA ASP A 386 -12.62 11.28 -25.10
C ASP A 386 -11.13 11.64 -25.05
N ILE A 387 -10.78 12.54 -24.13
CA ILE A 387 -9.40 12.84 -23.77
C ILE A 387 -8.72 11.53 -23.34
N ASP A 388 -7.46 11.36 -23.72
CA ASP A 388 -6.69 10.16 -23.44
C ASP A 388 -6.69 9.82 -21.95
N GLU A 389 -6.92 8.55 -21.61
CA GLU A 389 -6.94 8.09 -20.21
C GLU A 389 -5.61 8.33 -19.49
N THR A 390 -4.49 8.37 -20.23
CA THR A 390 -3.17 8.69 -19.68
C THR A 390 -3.08 10.13 -19.15
N LYS A 391 -4.03 11.00 -19.52
CA LYS A 391 -4.14 12.38 -19.07
C LYS A 391 -5.17 12.57 -17.96
N HIS A 392 -5.84 11.51 -17.54
CA HIS A 392 -6.77 11.51 -16.41
C HIS A 392 -6.01 11.09 -15.13
N ILE A 393 -5.85 12.04 -14.21
CA ILE A 393 -5.03 11.88 -12.99
C ILE A 393 -5.80 12.22 -11.72
N VAL A 394 -5.25 11.83 -10.58
CA VAL A 394 -5.78 12.23 -9.26
C VAL A 394 -5.21 13.60 -8.90
N ALA A 395 -6.07 14.59 -8.69
CA ALA A 395 -5.69 15.88 -8.13
C ALA A 395 -6.08 15.96 -6.64
N ASN A 396 -5.32 16.72 -5.85
CA ASN A 396 -5.61 16.95 -4.42
C ASN A 396 -5.81 15.66 -3.60
N GLY A 397 -5.22 14.53 -4.03
CA GLY A 397 -5.31 13.24 -3.35
C GLY A 397 -6.63 12.48 -3.47
N TYR A 398 -7.69 13.09 -4.02
CA TYR A 398 -9.00 12.44 -4.15
C TYR A 398 -9.76 12.79 -5.43
N ALA A 399 -9.47 13.92 -6.09
CA ALA A 399 -10.30 14.49 -7.13
C ALA A 399 -9.95 13.96 -8.52
N ASN A 400 -10.92 13.96 -9.44
CA ASN A 400 -10.66 13.72 -10.87
C ASN A 400 -9.98 14.94 -11.48
N ALA A 401 -9.00 14.75 -12.38
CA ALA A 401 -8.42 15.85 -13.12
C ALA A 401 -7.91 15.45 -14.51
N TRP A 402 -7.97 16.38 -15.47
CA TRP A 402 -7.48 16.17 -16.83
C TRP A 402 -6.43 17.20 -17.22
N ILE A 403 -5.33 16.73 -17.83
CA ILE A 403 -4.34 17.60 -18.48
C ILE A 403 -4.90 18.04 -19.83
N ILE A 404 -5.22 19.33 -19.96
CA ILE A 404 -5.73 19.94 -21.18
C ILE A 404 -4.60 20.68 -21.87
N GLU A 405 -4.17 20.17 -23.02
CA GLU A 405 -3.08 20.76 -23.81
C GLU A 405 -3.57 21.81 -24.83
N LYS A 406 -4.87 21.78 -25.19
CA LYS A 406 -5.46 22.76 -26.10
C LYS A 406 -5.51 24.13 -25.41
N THR A 407 -5.27 25.20 -26.18
CA THR A 407 -5.31 26.60 -25.74
C THR A 407 -6.45 27.36 -26.41
N GLY A 408 -6.78 28.54 -25.90
CA GLY A 408 -7.88 29.40 -26.34
C GLY A 408 -9.18 29.12 -25.59
N ASN A 409 -10.31 29.42 -26.25
CA ASN A 409 -11.64 29.19 -25.70
C ASN A 409 -12.11 27.78 -26.00
N LEU A 410 -12.49 27.04 -24.96
CA LEU A 410 -12.76 25.61 -25.03
C LEU A 410 -14.09 25.28 -24.37
N ASP A 411 -14.92 24.50 -25.06
CA ASP A 411 -16.08 23.85 -24.47
C ASP A 411 -15.75 22.38 -24.21
N ILE A 412 -15.88 21.95 -22.95
CA ILE A 412 -15.55 20.62 -22.47
C ILE A 412 -16.80 19.99 -21.84
N VAL A 413 -17.07 18.72 -22.18
CA VAL A 413 -18.11 17.91 -21.57
C VAL A 413 -17.45 16.91 -20.62
N LEU A 414 -17.85 16.92 -19.35
CA LEU A 414 -17.56 15.81 -18.44
C LEU A 414 -18.78 14.91 -18.34
N GLU A 415 -18.62 13.61 -18.52
CA GLU A 415 -19.71 12.64 -18.54
C GLU A 415 -19.30 11.33 -17.86
N TYR A 416 -20.17 10.77 -17.03
CA TYR A 416 -19.92 9.49 -16.34
C TYR A 416 -20.33 8.33 -17.25
N ALA A 417 -19.35 7.69 -17.88
CA ALA A 417 -19.55 6.64 -18.87
C ALA A 417 -20.37 5.42 -18.36
N PRO A 418 -20.23 4.95 -17.10
CA PRO A 418 -21.06 3.86 -16.59
C PRO A 418 -22.56 4.12 -16.69
N GLN A 419 -22.99 5.37 -16.56
CA GLN A 419 -24.40 5.75 -16.68
C GLN A 419 -24.96 5.45 -18.08
N ARG A 420 -24.14 5.58 -19.14
CA ARG A 420 -24.56 5.23 -20.51
C ARG A 420 -24.85 3.74 -20.66
N PHE A 421 -24.04 2.88 -20.04
CA PHE A 421 -24.28 1.43 -20.06
C PHE A 421 -25.56 1.06 -19.28
N LEU A 422 -25.84 1.75 -18.18
CA LEU A 422 -27.07 1.57 -17.43
C LEU A 422 -28.31 1.91 -18.29
N TYR A 423 -28.28 3.04 -19.02
CA TYR A 423 -29.37 3.41 -19.92
C TYR A 423 -29.60 2.40 -21.05
N ILE A 424 -28.51 1.88 -21.65
CA ILE A 424 -28.60 0.80 -22.65
C ILE A 424 -29.22 -0.46 -22.03
N GLY A 425 -28.80 -0.81 -20.80
CA GLY A 425 -29.39 -1.92 -20.04
C GLY A 425 -30.89 -1.74 -19.84
N TYR A 426 -31.34 -0.57 -19.39
CA TYR A 426 -32.77 -0.27 -19.24
C TYR A 426 -33.56 -0.40 -20.54
N LEU A 427 -32.99 0.04 -21.66
CA LEU A 427 -33.62 -0.10 -22.98
C LEU A 427 -33.77 -1.59 -23.36
N ILE A 428 -32.71 -2.39 -23.18
CA ILE A 428 -32.73 -3.82 -23.48
C ILE A 428 -33.74 -4.55 -22.56
N SER A 429 -33.72 -4.27 -21.26
CA SER A 429 -34.66 -4.88 -20.32
C SER A 429 -36.11 -4.49 -20.60
N GLY A 430 -36.38 -3.22 -20.91
CA GLY A 430 -37.71 -2.74 -21.24
C GLY A 430 -38.25 -3.35 -22.53
N THR A 431 -37.42 -3.45 -23.57
CA THR A 431 -37.83 -4.09 -24.83
C THR A 431 -38.08 -5.58 -24.67
N ALA A 432 -37.23 -6.30 -23.92
CA ALA A 432 -37.43 -7.72 -23.61
C ALA A 432 -38.72 -7.96 -22.80
N PHE A 433 -39.01 -7.10 -21.82
CA PHE A 433 -40.23 -7.17 -21.02
C PHE A 433 -41.50 -6.97 -21.87
N LEU A 434 -41.51 -5.97 -22.75
CA LEU A 434 -42.62 -5.72 -23.67
C LEU A 434 -42.82 -6.87 -24.66
N ALA A 435 -41.73 -7.42 -25.21
CA ALA A 435 -41.80 -8.59 -26.08
C ALA A 435 -42.39 -9.82 -25.35
N GLY A 436 -41.97 -10.04 -24.10
CA GLY A 436 -42.53 -11.10 -23.25
C GLY A 436 -44.02 -10.93 -22.99
N LEU A 437 -44.48 -9.71 -22.72
CA LEU A 437 -45.91 -9.40 -22.57
C LEU A 437 -46.70 -9.67 -23.86
N ILE A 438 -46.16 -9.28 -25.01
CA ILE A 438 -46.80 -9.55 -26.32
C ILE A 438 -46.94 -11.05 -26.53
N VAL A 439 -45.88 -11.84 -26.27
CA VAL A 439 -45.92 -13.31 -26.38
C VAL A 439 -46.98 -13.90 -25.45
N LEU A 440 -47.04 -13.46 -24.19
CA LEU A 440 -48.04 -13.91 -23.23
C LEU A 440 -49.48 -13.61 -23.69
N ILE A 441 -49.72 -12.41 -24.23
CA ILE A 441 -51.03 -12.03 -24.77
C ILE A 441 -51.39 -12.90 -25.98
N LEU A 442 -50.46 -13.13 -26.91
CA LEU A 442 -50.69 -13.98 -28.09
C LEU A 442 -50.98 -15.44 -27.70
N VAL A 443 -50.21 -16.00 -26.76
CA VAL A 443 -50.42 -17.36 -26.26
C VAL A 443 -51.78 -17.48 -25.54
N ARG A 444 -52.20 -16.45 -24.80
CA ARG A 444 -53.50 -16.43 -24.12
C ARG A 444 -54.67 -16.30 -25.11
N ARG A 445 -54.51 -15.53 -26.19
CA ARG A 445 -55.53 -15.40 -27.25
C ARG A 445 -55.68 -16.65 -28.11
N ASN A 446 -54.63 -17.45 -28.29
CA ASN A 446 -54.68 -18.73 -29.02
C ASN A 446 -55.23 -19.91 -28.19
N LYS A 447 -55.49 -19.72 -26.88
CA LYS A 447 -56.06 -20.73 -25.98
C LYS A 447 -57.54 -20.50 -25.65
N ILE A 448 -58.17 -19.48 -26.23
CA ILE A 448 -59.62 -19.21 -26.22
C ILE A 448 -60.09 -19.45 -27.65
#